data_AF-A0A4W3IM03-F1
#
_entry.id   AF-A0A4W3IM03-F1
#
_cell.length_a   1.000
_cell.length_b   1.000
_cell.length_c   1.000
_cell.angle_alpha   90.00
_cell.angle_beta   90.00
_cell.angle_gamma   90.00
#
_symmetry.space_group_name_H-M   'P 1'
#
loop_
_entity.id
_entity.type
_entity.pdbx_description
1 polymer ?
#
loop_
_entity_poly.entity_id
_entity_poly.type
_entity_poly.pdbx_seq_one_letter_code
_entity_poly.pdbx_strand_id
1 'polypeptide(L)'
;MISRCSSNCKLKMGKIIFYEDRNFQGRHYECSTDCADLQSYFSRCNSIRVDSDYWVLYEKPNYMGYQYVLNRGEYPDYQRWMGYNDSIRSCRTYPYQRDGSYRMKVYERPDFGGQMMEFMDDCPSVYDRFRYRDIHSCNVMDGYWTMYDQPNYRGRQYFMRPGEYRRFSDWGASSSTIGSFRRMRDSF
;
A
#
# COMPACT_ATOMS: atom_id res chain seq x y z
N MET A 1 -47.37 -3.72 -5.09
CA MET A 1 -46.65 -3.03 -3.99
C MET A 1 -45.15 -3.16 -4.28
N ILE A 2 -44.61 -2.32 -5.17
CA ILE A 2 -43.19 -2.35 -5.52
C ILE A 2 -42.49 -1.37 -4.58
N SER A 3 -41.81 -1.94 -3.58
CA SER A 3 -41.02 -1.24 -2.59
C SER A 3 -39.86 -0.51 -3.25
N ARG A 4 -39.85 0.83 -3.12
CA ARG A 4 -38.69 1.69 -3.36
C ARG A 4 -37.55 1.27 -2.44
N CYS A 5 -36.46 0.73 -2.98
CA CYS A 5 -35.19 0.78 -2.26
C CYS A 5 -34.43 2.03 -2.72
N SER A 6 -34.61 3.12 -1.97
CA SER A 6 -33.71 4.27 -2.03
C SER A 6 -32.42 3.93 -1.28
N SER A 7 -31.48 3.28 -1.95
CA SER A 7 -30.10 3.21 -1.48
C SER A 7 -29.37 4.49 -1.91
N ASN A 8 -29.58 5.55 -1.13
CA ASN A 8 -28.70 6.71 -1.12
C ASN A 8 -27.37 6.31 -0.44
N CYS A 9 -26.65 5.37 -1.04
CA CYS A 9 -25.28 5.07 -0.67
C CYS A 9 -24.45 6.25 -1.14
N LYS A 10 -24.30 7.27 -0.29
CA LYS A 10 -23.17 8.20 -0.41
C LYS A 10 -21.93 7.31 -0.43
N LEU A 11 -21.34 7.14 -1.62
CA LEU A 11 -19.99 6.60 -1.76
C LEU A 11 -19.13 7.41 -0.80
N LYS A 12 -18.70 6.80 0.31
CA LYS A 12 -17.67 7.40 1.15
C LYS A 12 -16.43 7.42 0.25
N MET A 13 -16.12 8.59 -0.29
CA MET A 13 -14.87 8.78 -1.01
C MET A 13 -13.72 8.64 -0.01
N GLY A 14 -12.59 8.11 -0.46
CA GLY A 14 -11.35 8.16 0.31
C GLY A 14 -11.04 9.59 0.72
N LYS A 15 -10.34 9.76 1.84
CA LYS A 15 -9.92 11.09 2.30
C LYS A 15 -8.56 11.01 2.97
N ILE A 16 -7.63 11.81 2.44
CA ILE A 16 -6.29 12.03 2.98
C ILE A 16 -5.99 13.53 3.00
N ILE A 17 -5.27 13.98 4.01
CA ILE A 17 -4.81 15.36 4.15
C ILE A 17 -3.29 15.35 4.30
N PHE A 18 -2.61 16.06 3.41
CA PHE A 18 -1.17 16.28 3.44
C PHE A 18 -0.86 17.64 4.06
N TYR A 19 0.14 17.70 4.93
CA TYR A 19 0.61 18.93 5.57
C TYR A 19 2.08 19.18 5.25
N GLU A 20 2.44 20.43 4.94
CA GLU A 20 3.83 20.79 4.60
C GLU A 20 4.78 20.70 5.79
N ASP A 21 4.28 20.87 7.02
CA ASP A 21 5.06 20.81 8.25
C ASP A 21 4.67 19.60 9.13
N ARG A 22 5.47 19.34 10.17
CA ARG A 22 5.22 18.26 11.13
C ARG A 22 4.02 18.57 12.02
N ASN A 23 3.46 17.55 12.67
CA ASN A 23 2.35 17.68 13.62
C ASN A 23 1.12 18.41 13.07
N PHE A 24 0.80 18.19 11.80
CA PHE A 24 -0.38 18.70 11.10
C PHE A 24 -0.45 20.23 11.03
N GLN A 25 0.72 20.86 10.85
CA GLN A 25 0.88 22.31 10.76
C GLN A 25 1.18 22.78 9.33
N GLY A 26 1.16 24.09 9.14
CA GLY A 26 1.48 24.73 7.86
C GLY A 26 0.37 24.63 6.83
N ARG A 27 0.72 24.84 5.56
CA ARG A 27 -0.21 24.66 4.43
C ARG A 27 -0.60 23.18 4.34
N HIS A 28 -1.86 22.94 4.00
CA HIS A 28 -2.36 21.58 3.79
C HIS A 28 -3.11 21.45 2.47
N TYR A 29 -3.24 20.21 2.01
CA TYR A 29 -4.02 19.83 0.85
C TYR A 29 -4.83 18.58 1.15
N GLU A 30 -6.14 18.64 0.92
CA GLU A 30 -7.06 17.51 1.04
C GLU A 30 -7.23 16.85 -0.33
N CYS A 31 -7.08 15.52 -0.37
CA CYS A 31 -7.27 14.71 -1.56
C CYS A 31 -8.27 13.59 -1.28
N SER A 32 -9.10 13.28 -2.27
CA SER A 32 -10.14 12.25 -2.17
C SER A 32 -10.14 11.23 -3.31
N THR A 33 -9.22 11.40 -4.27
CA THR A 33 -9.08 10.56 -5.46
C THR A 33 -7.61 10.26 -5.74
N ASP A 34 -7.36 9.39 -6.71
CA ASP A 34 -6.03 9.26 -7.29
C ASP A 34 -5.53 10.61 -7.84
N CYS A 35 -4.25 10.88 -7.64
CA CYS A 35 -3.60 12.09 -8.14
C CYS A 35 -2.20 11.74 -8.67
N ALA A 36 -2.00 11.90 -9.98
CA ALA A 36 -0.73 11.58 -10.64
C ALA A 36 0.35 12.65 -10.44
N ASP A 37 -0.02 13.86 -10.03
CA ASP A 37 0.94 14.93 -9.76
C ASP A 37 0.41 15.85 -8.64
N LEU A 38 1.10 15.79 -7.49
CA LEU A 38 0.79 16.60 -6.31
C LEU A 38 1.65 17.87 -6.21
N GLN A 39 2.61 18.07 -7.11
CA GLN A 39 3.64 19.11 -6.99
C GLN A 39 3.06 20.53 -7.03
N SER A 40 1.92 20.73 -7.68
CA SER A 40 1.23 22.03 -7.74
C SER A 40 0.49 22.37 -6.44
N TYR A 41 0.18 21.38 -5.59
CA TYR A 41 -0.60 21.58 -4.37
C TYR A 41 0.27 21.85 -3.14
N PHE A 42 1.46 21.25 -3.06
CA PHE A 42 2.44 21.47 -2.00
C PHE A 42 3.86 21.15 -2.45
N SER A 43 4.84 21.79 -1.81
CA SER A 43 6.25 21.66 -2.15
C SER A 43 6.95 20.48 -1.45
N ARG A 44 6.47 20.13 -0.25
CA ARG A 44 6.96 19.08 0.67
C ARG A 44 5.82 18.52 1.51
N CYS A 45 5.99 17.35 2.11
CA CYS A 45 5.00 16.73 2.98
C CYS A 45 5.65 16.14 4.24
N ASN A 46 5.36 16.73 5.39
CA ASN A 46 5.97 16.36 6.67
C ASN A 46 4.99 15.76 7.67
N SER A 47 3.67 15.84 7.45
CA SER A 47 2.70 15.06 8.21
C SER A 47 1.44 14.76 7.41
N ILE A 48 0.72 13.69 7.76
CA ILE A 48 -0.43 13.17 6.99
C ILE A 48 -1.53 12.70 7.93
N ARG A 49 -2.78 13.01 7.59
CA ARG A 49 -3.97 12.36 8.18
C ARG A 49 -4.71 11.55 7.13
N VAL A 50 -4.99 10.30 7.42
CA VAL A 50 -5.81 9.42 6.58
C VAL A 50 -7.13 9.15 7.31
N ASP A 51 -8.21 9.68 6.76
CA ASP A 51 -9.55 9.58 7.36
C ASP A 51 -10.32 8.35 6.86
N SER A 52 -10.18 8.01 5.58
CA SER A 52 -10.82 6.87 4.93
C SER A 52 -10.00 6.33 3.76
N ASP A 53 -10.29 5.10 3.39
CA ASP A 53 -9.56 4.26 2.44
C ASP A 53 -8.12 3.93 2.86
N TYR A 54 -7.52 3.01 2.12
CA TYR A 54 -6.09 2.78 2.10
C TYR A 54 -5.46 3.71 1.06
N TRP A 55 -4.27 4.22 1.36
CA TRP A 55 -3.56 5.11 0.46
C TRP A 55 -2.17 4.58 0.13
N VAL A 56 -1.82 4.63 -1.15
CA VAL A 56 -0.46 4.37 -1.62
C VAL A 56 0.11 5.67 -2.13
N LEU A 57 1.16 6.15 -1.46
CA LEU A 57 1.85 7.37 -1.82
C LEU A 57 3.13 7.04 -2.56
N TYR A 58 3.54 7.95 -3.43
CA TYR A 58 4.71 7.78 -4.28
C TYR A 58 5.62 8.98 -4.19
N GLU A 59 6.93 8.72 -4.11
CA GLU A 59 7.98 9.74 -4.02
C GLU A 59 8.01 10.66 -5.25
N LYS A 60 7.66 10.15 -6.43
CA LYS A 60 7.72 10.85 -7.72
C LYS A 60 6.33 10.97 -8.38
N PRO A 61 6.15 11.89 -9.34
CA PRO A 61 4.92 11.96 -10.13
C PRO A 61 4.66 10.64 -10.88
N ASN A 62 3.44 10.46 -11.35
CA ASN A 62 2.99 9.33 -12.17
C ASN A 62 3.19 7.96 -11.49
N TYR A 63 3.01 7.90 -10.17
CA TYR A 63 3.06 6.68 -9.38
C TYR A 63 4.43 5.97 -9.43
N MET A 64 5.51 6.76 -9.40
CA MET A 64 6.89 6.29 -9.51
C MET A 64 7.70 6.53 -8.23
N GLY A 65 8.86 5.88 -8.14
CA GLY A 65 9.77 5.99 -6.99
C GLY A 65 9.33 5.12 -5.82
N TYR A 66 9.74 5.48 -4.61
CA TYR A 66 9.37 4.74 -3.41
C TYR A 66 7.86 4.79 -3.16
N GLN A 67 7.29 3.63 -2.79
CA GLN A 67 5.90 3.50 -2.36
C GLN A 67 5.82 3.58 -0.84
N TYR A 68 4.79 4.24 -0.32
CA TYR A 68 4.46 4.27 1.10
C TYR A 68 2.99 3.89 1.27
N VAL A 69 2.74 2.83 2.03
CA VAL A 69 1.40 2.25 2.18
C VAL A 69 0.81 2.67 3.52
N LEU A 70 -0.26 3.46 3.49
CA LEU A 70 -0.87 4.05 4.67
C LEU A 70 -2.26 3.46 4.91
N ASN A 71 -2.48 3.07 6.17
CA ASN A 71 -3.81 2.81 6.71
C ASN A 71 -4.40 4.11 7.27
N ARG A 72 -5.69 4.05 7.64
CA ARG A 72 -6.34 5.07 8.44
C ARG A 72 -5.50 5.43 9.67
N GLY A 73 -5.38 6.73 9.95
CA GLY A 73 -4.65 7.20 11.13
C GLY A 73 -3.94 8.52 10.93
N GLU A 74 -3.22 8.91 11.97
CA GLU A 74 -2.46 10.14 12.04
C GLU A 74 -0.97 9.85 11.99
N TYR A 75 -0.27 10.54 11.09
CA TYR A 75 1.17 10.41 10.88
C TYR A 75 1.84 11.77 11.09
N PRO A 76 2.31 12.08 12.31
CA PRO A 76 2.80 13.41 12.68
C PRO A 76 4.15 13.80 12.06
N ASP A 77 4.90 12.85 11.52
CA ASP A 77 6.19 13.05 10.85
C ASP A 77 6.42 11.98 9.78
N TYR A 78 7.30 12.24 8.81
CA TYR A 78 7.52 11.32 7.69
C TYR A 78 8.11 9.96 8.07
N GLN A 79 8.73 9.84 9.24
CA GLN A 79 9.28 8.57 9.72
C GLN A 79 8.14 7.61 10.10
N ARG A 80 6.94 8.13 10.42
CA ARG A 80 5.76 7.34 10.80
C ARG A 80 5.15 6.54 9.65
N TRP A 81 5.36 6.95 8.40
CA TRP A 81 5.03 6.14 7.22
C TRP A 81 6.27 5.48 6.58
N MET A 82 7.39 5.46 7.31
CA MET A 82 8.69 4.96 6.84
C MET A 82 9.22 5.72 5.61
N GLY A 83 8.93 7.03 5.54
CA GLY A 83 9.46 7.94 4.53
C GLY A 83 10.99 8.04 4.61
N TYR A 84 11.67 7.95 3.47
CA TYR A 84 13.11 8.24 3.38
C TYR A 84 13.38 9.76 3.36
N ASN A 85 12.41 10.54 2.90
CA ASN A 85 12.41 12.00 2.82
C ASN A 85 10.96 12.51 2.91
N ASP A 86 10.76 13.83 2.78
CA ASP A 86 9.47 14.51 2.79
C ASP A 86 8.86 14.71 1.39
N SER A 87 9.38 14.03 0.36
CA SER A 87 8.88 14.12 -1.01
C SER A 87 7.74 13.13 -1.24
N ILE A 88 6.53 13.65 -1.42
CA ILE A 88 5.36 12.94 -1.91
C ILE A 88 4.83 13.68 -3.15
N ARG A 89 4.67 12.98 -4.26
CA ARG A 89 4.40 13.60 -5.56
C ARG A 89 3.24 12.96 -6.34
N SER A 90 2.79 11.79 -5.93
CA SER A 90 1.53 11.21 -6.42
C SER A 90 0.93 10.25 -5.40
N CYS A 91 -0.36 9.96 -5.52
CA CYS A 91 -1.08 9.07 -4.61
C CYS A 91 -2.22 8.31 -5.30
N ARG A 92 -2.54 7.13 -4.78
CA ARG A 92 -3.72 6.33 -5.16
C ARG A 92 -4.52 5.93 -3.94
N THR A 93 -5.84 5.89 -4.10
CA THR A 93 -6.78 5.46 -3.06
C THR A 93 -7.34 4.08 -3.36
N TYR A 94 -7.52 3.27 -2.32
CA TYR A 94 -8.06 1.92 -2.40
C TYR A 94 -9.13 1.72 -1.31
N PRO A 95 -10.40 1.49 -1.67
CA PRO A 95 -11.48 1.31 -0.71
C PRO A 95 -11.23 0.18 0.29
N TYR A 96 -11.71 0.33 1.53
CA TYR A 96 -11.66 -0.77 2.49
C TYR A 96 -12.44 -1.98 1.98
N GLN A 97 -11.82 -3.16 2.08
CA GLN A 97 -12.51 -4.42 1.82
C GLN A 97 -13.29 -4.82 3.06
N ARG A 98 -14.62 -4.63 3.03
CA ARG A 98 -15.51 -4.92 4.17
C ARG A 98 -15.60 -6.41 4.53
N ASP A 99 -15.49 -7.30 3.55
CA ASP A 99 -15.72 -8.74 3.72
C ASP A 99 -14.70 -9.59 2.94
N GLY A 100 -13.41 -9.27 3.07
CA GLY A 100 -12.33 -9.93 2.33
C GLY A 100 -11.62 -11.02 3.14
N SER A 101 -11.46 -12.20 2.54
CA SER A 101 -10.39 -13.11 2.94
C SER A 101 -9.03 -12.51 2.54
N TYR A 102 -7.95 -13.04 3.10
CA TYR A 102 -6.59 -12.70 2.67
C TYR A 102 -5.94 -13.96 2.17
N ARG A 103 -5.52 -13.97 0.90
CA ARG A 103 -4.85 -15.13 0.34
C ARG A 103 -3.89 -14.71 -0.77
N MET A 104 -2.63 -15.11 -0.62
CA MET A 104 -1.56 -14.83 -1.57
C MET A 104 -0.68 -16.05 -1.76
N LYS A 105 -0.35 -16.38 -3.00
CA LYS A 105 0.65 -17.40 -3.34
C LYS A 105 1.93 -16.71 -3.79
N VAL A 106 3.06 -17.18 -3.29
CA VAL A 106 4.39 -16.70 -3.67
C VAL A 106 5.18 -17.84 -4.27
N TYR A 107 6.06 -17.51 -5.21
CA TYR A 107 6.77 -18.47 -6.04
C TYR A 107 8.26 -18.14 -6.11
N GLU A 108 9.08 -19.19 -6.07
CA GLU A 108 10.55 -19.11 -6.18
C GLU A 108 11.00 -18.62 -7.56
N ARG A 109 10.25 -18.89 -8.64
CA ARG A 109 10.65 -18.50 -10.01
C ARG A 109 9.63 -17.56 -10.66
N PRO A 110 10.02 -16.87 -11.75
CA PRO A 110 9.09 -16.10 -12.58
C PRO A 110 7.97 -16.99 -13.13
N ASP A 111 6.90 -16.36 -13.62
CA ASP A 111 5.77 -17.01 -14.31
C ASP A 111 5.14 -18.15 -13.50
N PHE A 112 5.06 -17.98 -12.17
CA PHE A 112 4.49 -18.94 -11.22
C PHE A 112 5.20 -20.31 -11.19
N GLY A 113 6.48 -20.34 -11.56
CA GLY A 113 7.31 -21.54 -11.52
C GLY A 113 8.01 -21.79 -10.19
N GLY A 114 8.62 -22.98 -10.07
CA GLY A 114 9.43 -23.35 -8.91
C GLY A 114 8.61 -23.70 -7.67
N GLN A 115 9.24 -23.65 -6.49
CA GLN A 115 8.54 -23.88 -5.24
C GLN A 115 7.46 -22.82 -5.01
N MET A 116 6.30 -23.24 -4.51
CA MET A 116 5.17 -22.38 -4.19
C MET A 116 4.79 -22.51 -2.72
N MET A 117 4.36 -21.41 -2.11
CA MET A 117 3.71 -21.41 -0.81
C MET A 117 2.54 -20.43 -0.78
N GLU A 118 1.45 -20.86 -0.14
CA GLU A 118 0.27 -20.03 0.08
C GLU A 118 0.30 -19.42 1.49
N PHE A 119 -0.09 -18.16 1.57
CA PHE A 119 -0.17 -17.38 2.81
C PHE A 119 -1.54 -16.76 2.97
N MET A 120 -2.08 -16.90 4.18
CA MET A 120 -3.29 -16.22 4.64
C MET A 120 -3.01 -15.26 5.81
N ASP A 121 -1.78 -15.26 6.31
CA ASP A 121 -1.34 -14.51 7.49
C ASP A 121 -0.10 -13.64 7.24
N ASP A 122 0.09 -12.67 8.13
CA ASP A 122 1.25 -11.78 8.11
C ASP A 122 2.53 -12.59 8.32
N CYS A 123 3.56 -12.31 7.54
CA CYS A 123 4.84 -13.03 7.51
C CYS A 123 5.98 -12.08 7.87
N PRO A 124 6.47 -12.08 9.13
CA PRO A 124 7.56 -11.20 9.55
C PRO A 124 8.93 -11.64 8.98
N SER A 125 9.07 -12.88 8.55
CA SER A 125 10.29 -13.41 7.94
C SER A 125 9.94 -14.43 6.86
N VAL A 126 10.14 -14.04 5.60
CA VAL A 126 9.92 -14.93 4.45
C VAL A 126 10.88 -16.11 4.51
N TYR A 127 12.14 -15.88 4.87
CA TYR A 127 13.14 -16.95 4.94
C TYR A 127 12.77 -18.02 5.96
N ASP A 128 12.21 -17.65 7.12
CA ASP A 128 11.86 -18.64 8.14
C ASP A 128 10.68 -19.53 7.74
N ARG A 129 9.74 -18.99 6.94
CA ARG A 129 8.52 -19.70 6.53
C ARG A 129 8.66 -20.39 5.18
N PHE A 130 9.18 -19.69 4.18
CA PHE A 130 9.30 -20.16 2.80
C PHE A 130 10.65 -20.80 2.50
N ARG A 131 11.69 -20.58 3.33
CA ARG A 131 13.08 -21.07 3.14
C ARG A 131 13.83 -20.50 1.93
N TYR A 132 13.18 -19.64 1.15
CA TYR A 132 13.81 -18.82 0.11
C TYR A 132 13.89 -17.36 0.56
N ARG A 133 14.89 -16.64 0.04
CA ARG A 133 15.06 -15.19 0.29
C ARG A 133 14.39 -14.31 -0.76
N ASP A 134 14.13 -14.90 -1.92
CA ASP A 134 13.66 -14.20 -3.11
C ASP A 134 12.29 -14.72 -3.53
N ILE A 135 11.39 -13.80 -3.87
CA ILE A 135 10.07 -14.06 -4.45
C ILE A 135 10.09 -13.48 -5.85
N HIS A 136 10.00 -14.34 -6.85
CA HIS A 136 10.11 -13.91 -8.24
C HIS A 136 8.75 -13.67 -8.90
N SER A 137 7.70 -14.36 -8.46
CA SER A 137 6.33 -14.12 -8.90
C SER A 137 5.34 -14.37 -7.77
N CYS A 138 4.15 -13.78 -7.85
CA CYS A 138 3.10 -13.99 -6.86
C CYS A 138 1.70 -13.82 -7.46
N ASN A 139 0.73 -14.49 -6.86
CA ASN A 139 -0.68 -14.33 -7.18
C ASN A 139 -1.42 -13.90 -5.91
N VAL A 140 -1.93 -12.68 -5.90
CA VAL A 140 -2.80 -12.19 -4.83
C VAL A 140 -4.22 -12.54 -5.21
N MET A 141 -4.77 -13.54 -4.53
CA MET A 141 -6.13 -14.01 -4.79
C MET A 141 -7.12 -13.05 -4.12
N ASP A 142 -6.86 -12.72 -2.85
CA ASP A 142 -7.78 -12.00 -1.98
C ASP A 142 -7.00 -11.09 -1.03
N GLY A 143 -7.61 -9.96 -0.65
CA GLY A 143 -6.99 -8.99 0.25
C GLY A 143 -6.06 -7.99 -0.43
N TYR A 144 -5.80 -6.87 0.24
CA TYR A 144 -4.65 -6.03 -0.03
C TYR A 144 -3.48 -6.40 0.89
N TRP A 145 -2.27 -6.39 0.33
CA TRP A 145 -1.05 -6.75 1.05
C TRP A 145 0.03 -5.68 0.85
N THR A 146 0.92 -5.58 1.83
CA THR A 146 2.17 -4.83 1.71
C THR A 146 3.33 -5.81 1.80
N MET A 147 4.17 -5.86 0.77
CA MET A 147 5.47 -6.55 0.83
C MET A 147 6.57 -5.58 1.21
N TYR A 148 7.61 -6.11 1.84
CA TYR A 148 8.78 -5.39 2.33
C TYR A 148 10.06 -6.09 1.89
N ASP A 149 11.05 -5.34 1.43
CA ASP A 149 12.35 -5.92 1.05
C ASP A 149 13.17 -6.43 2.25
N GLN A 150 12.87 -5.98 3.47
CA GLN A 150 13.50 -6.46 4.70
C GLN A 150 12.53 -7.24 5.60
N PRO A 151 13.07 -8.10 6.49
CA PRO A 151 12.28 -8.74 7.54
C PRO A 151 11.64 -7.73 8.50
N ASN A 152 10.63 -8.18 9.25
CA ASN A 152 9.95 -7.42 10.29
C ASN A 152 9.29 -6.11 9.82
N TYR A 153 8.77 -6.13 8.59
CA TYR A 153 8.00 -5.03 7.98
C TYR A 153 8.81 -3.73 7.84
N ARG A 154 10.04 -3.84 7.34
CA ARG A 154 10.98 -2.70 7.20
C ARG A 154 11.46 -2.54 5.77
N GLY A 155 12.09 -1.39 5.51
CA GLY A 155 12.69 -1.08 4.21
C GLY A 155 11.66 -0.64 3.18
N ARG A 156 11.90 -0.97 1.91
CA ARG A 156 11.03 -0.55 0.79
C ARG A 156 9.72 -1.31 0.83
N GLN A 157 8.63 -0.59 0.59
CA GLN A 157 7.27 -1.14 0.58
C GLN A 157 6.79 -1.36 -0.85
N TYR A 158 5.97 -2.38 -1.06
CA TYR A 158 5.29 -2.66 -2.32
C TYR A 158 3.82 -2.97 -2.04
N PHE A 159 2.92 -2.18 -2.63
CA PHE A 159 1.49 -2.42 -2.50
C PHE A 159 1.04 -3.50 -3.49
N MET A 160 0.36 -4.51 -2.96
CA MET A 160 -0.10 -5.66 -3.71
C MET A 160 -1.63 -5.71 -3.66
N ARG A 161 -2.25 -5.60 -4.84
CA ARG A 161 -3.70 -5.76 -5.02
C ARG A 161 -4.01 -7.13 -5.61
N PRO A 162 -5.26 -7.62 -5.52
CA PRO A 162 -5.66 -8.83 -6.20
C PRO A 162 -5.25 -8.83 -7.66
N GLY A 163 -4.58 -9.90 -8.09
CA GLY A 163 -4.00 -10.00 -9.42
C GLY A 163 -2.78 -10.93 -9.51
N GLU A 164 -2.43 -11.21 -10.76
CA GLU A 164 -1.28 -12.00 -11.17
C GLU A 164 -0.05 -11.12 -11.41
N TYR A 165 1.05 -11.44 -10.74
CA TYR A 165 2.33 -10.76 -10.90
C TYR A 165 3.39 -11.80 -11.31
N ARG A 166 3.79 -11.80 -12.57
CA ARG A 166 4.66 -12.84 -13.15
C ARG A 166 6.13 -12.59 -12.91
N ARG A 167 6.50 -11.38 -12.51
CA ARG A 167 7.87 -10.97 -12.18
C ARG A 167 7.87 -9.86 -11.14
N PHE A 168 8.97 -9.71 -10.40
CA PHE A 168 9.08 -8.71 -9.35
C PHE A 168 8.97 -7.25 -9.81
N SER A 169 9.27 -6.97 -11.08
CA SER A 169 9.05 -5.64 -11.65
C SER A 169 7.57 -5.28 -11.76
N ASP A 170 6.65 -6.25 -11.80
CA ASP A 170 5.22 -6.00 -11.95
C ASP A 170 4.62 -5.30 -10.71
N TRP A 171 5.24 -5.44 -9.53
CA TRP A 171 4.90 -4.69 -8.31
C TRP A 171 5.83 -3.49 -8.04
N GLY A 172 6.69 -3.15 -9.00
CA GLY A 172 7.59 -2.01 -8.93
C GLY A 172 8.87 -2.24 -8.12
N ALA A 173 9.24 -3.49 -7.84
CA ALA A 173 10.53 -3.79 -7.22
C ALA A 173 11.67 -3.82 -8.25
N SER A 174 12.87 -3.46 -7.79
CA SER A 174 14.11 -3.55 -8.57
C SER A 174 14.89 -4.85 -8.32
N SER A 175 14.45 -5.66 -7.36
CA SER A 175 15.02 -6.95 -6.95
C SER A 175 13.88 -7.90 -6.57
N SER A 176 14.13 -9.21 -6.62
CA SER A 176 13.20 -10.25 -6.14
C SER A 176 13.23 -10.43 -4.61
N THR A 177 14.15 -9.77 -3.91
CA THR A 177 14.28 -9.92 -2.45
C THR A 177 13.06 -9.36 -1.72
N ILE A 178 12.37 -10.23 -0.98
CA ILE A 178 11.24 -9.88 -0.11
C ILE A 178 11.50 -10.51 1.25
N GLY A 179 11.69 -9.69 2.27
CA GLY A 179 12.00 -10.14 3.62
C GLY A 179 10.76 -10.38 4.49
N SER A 180 9.67 -9.65 4.24
CA SER A 180 8.41 -9.80 4.98
C SER A 180 7.21 -9.28 4.19
N PHE A 181 5.99 -9.63 4.62
CA PHE A 181 4.76 -9.05 4.11
C PHE A 181 3.63 -9.12 5.13
N ARG A 182 2.67 -8.19 5.05
CA ARG A 182 1.50 -8.15 5.94
C ARG A 182 0.24 -7.80 5.18
N ARG A 183 -0.88 -8.22 5.72
CA ARG A 183 -2.23 -7.86 5.28
C ARG A 183 -2.49 -6.41 5.63
N MET A 184 -3.22 -5.73 4.75
CA MET A 184 -3.75 -4.41 5.05
C MET A 184 -5.09 -4.54 5.72
N ARG A 185 -5.21 -4.03 6.95
CA ARG A 185 -6.41 -4.11 7.76
C ARG A 185 -6.75 -2.72 8.27
N ASP A 186 -8.02 -2.35 8.21
CA ASP A 186 -8.50 -1.21 8.98
C ASP A 186 -8.43 -1.59 10.46
N SER A 187 -7.88 -0.70 11.29
CA SER A 187 -7.60 -0.99 12.69
C SER A 187 -8.73 -0.55 13.63
N PHE A 188 -9.96 -0.43 13.11
CA PHE A 188 -11.12 0.10 13.84
C PHE A 188 -12.37 -0.75 13.64
#